data_AF-A0A1F5RQ90-F1
#
_entry.id   AF-A0A1F5RQ90-F1
#
_cell.length_a   1.000
_cell.length_b   1.000
_cell.length_c   1.000
_cell.angle_alpha   90.00
_cell.angle_beta   90.00
_cell.angle_gamma   90.00
#
_symmetry.space_group_name_H-M   'P 1'
#
loop_
_entity.id
_entity.type
_entity.pdbx_description
1 polymer ?
#
loop_
_entity_poly.entity_id
_entity_poly.type
_entity_poly.pdbx_seq_one_letter_code
_entity_poly.pdbx_strand_id
1 'polypeptide(L)'
;MRSRLALGALLAAALALPARPAHAQPGAAPPPPDALVRVSAAPVTIAAGGTAEAAIVLKIAPGWHINANPSSPEYMIPTDLDILEAGGIADGPARHPAPHVVRLGFEESQILVYDGETVVRIPLSAAAGTAPGAHRLQGTVRFQACNDQLCLAPVQRPFALTVNVTGGVSGSAAPAPDTTTAAGGVAPPADGGPGGTPPAPGAGFTTAPPPPGARAAAPENPIARQLASGSWTAFLTLFLIGLALNLTPCVYPMIGVTVSIFGARRAAPPLQVAGLALVYVLGMALMYSALGLIAAFTGGLFGGLLQSPLVLGGIGLLLVALSLSMFGLYEIQLPPALLARLGGSGTTSALGVFASGLVVGIFAAPCIGPPVVALLAVVGAKGDPWFGFWSFFVLAMGLGAPYLVLGTFSNLLQTLPRSGEWMVWVKKVFGIVLFAVGAFYLLLAAAPKLTEWVAPVALIVGGAYLGFFERSAAGRRGFTRLKRVSGGAAVVAGILLASLAPRPAIRFDAFDQAALDASLGSGALVVLDFTADWCVPCHELERITFSDARVAEALRPFHRFRVDLTRYDSPEAERWRREYEITGVPTVVFLTREGRELRAARVEGFLPPGPFLERVRLAAGGARRASE
;
A
#
# COMPACT_ATOMS: atom_id res chain seq x y z
N MET A 1 55.34 -22.25 10.73
CA MET A 1 54.84 -23.46 10.04
C MET A 1 53.79 -24.26 10.81
N ARG A 2 53.64 -24.13 12.15
CA ARG A 2 52.61 -24.85 12.93
C ARG A 2 51.20 -24.23 12.93
N SER A 3 51.03 -22.98 12.50
CA SER A 3 49.73 -22.27 12.49
C SER A 3 48.86 -22.53 11.23
N ARG A 4 49.44 -23.05 10.13
CA ARG A 4 48.69 -23.34 8.89
C ARG A 4 48.09 -24.75 8.84
N LEU A 5 48.53 -25.67 9.70
CA LEU A 5 47.99 -27.03 9.79
C LEU A 5 46.74 -27.12 10.67
N ALA A 6 46.58 -26.23 11.66
CA ALA A 6 45.41 -26.20 12.53
C ALA A 6 44.14 -25.67 11.82
N LEU A 7 44.30 -24.80 10.81
CA LEU A 7 43.17 -24.25 10.05
C LEU A 7 42.61 -25.25 9.02
N GLY A 8 43.44 -26.19 8.53
CA GLY A 8 43.00 -27.24 7.61
C GLY A 8 42.18 -28.34 8.28
N ALA A 9 42.45 -28.64 9.55
CA ALA A 9 41.71 -29.67 10.30
C ALA A 9 40.31 -29.18 10.74
N LEU A 10 40.13 -27.88 10.98
CA LEU A 10 38.83 -27.28 11.32
C LEU A 10 37.90 -27.15 10.10
N LEU A 11 38.43 -26.98 8.89
CA LEU A 11 37.61 -26.99 7.66
C LEU A 11 37.15 -28.40 7.26
N ALA A 12 37.94 -29.45 7.55
CA ALA A 12 37.57 -30.83 7.22
C ALA A 12 36.49 -31.42 8.14
N ALA A 13 36.38 -30.94 9.39
CA ALA A 13 35.35 -31.39 10.34
C ALA A 13 33.96 -30.77 10.08
N ALA A 14 33.87 -29.66 9.34
CA ALA A 14 32.60 -29.04 8.96
C ALA A 14 31.93 -29.70 7.74
N LEU A 15 32.64 -30.57 7.01
CA LEU A 15 32.19 -31.24 5.79
C LEU A 15 31.63 -32.66 6.01
N ALA A 16 31.48 -33.10 7.26
CA ALA A 16 31.04 -34.45 7.60
C ALA A 16 29.85 -34.50 8.59
N LEU A 17 28.88 -33.58 8.46
CA LEU A 17 27.56 -33.81 9.06
C LEU A 17 26.69 -34.64 8.09
N PRO A 18 26.16 -35.79 8.51
CA PRO A 18 25.23 -36.55 7.68
C PRO A 18 23.93 -35.74 7.53
N ALA A 19 23.64 -35.31 6.31
CA ALA A 19 22.34 -34.77 5.94
C ALA A 19 21.27 -35.84 6.19
N ARG A 20 20.44 -35.63 7.22
CA ARG A 20 19.23 -36.42 7.39
C ARG A 20 18.32 -36.15 6.18
N PRO A 21 17.87 -37.16 5.43
CA PRO A 21 16.91 -36.94 4.36
C PRO A 21 15.59 -36.52 5.00
N ALA A 22 15.23 -35.24 4.85
CA ALA A 22 13.88 -34.77 5.08
C ALA A 22 12.97 -35.57 4.13
N HIS A 23 12.19 -36.48 4.69
CA HIS A 23 11.18 -37.22 3.95
C HIS A 23 10.12 -36.22 3.48
N ALA A 24 10.19 -35.82 2.21
CA ALA A 24 9.06 -35.22 1.52
C ALA A 24 7.96 -36.27 1.41
N GLN A 25 6.90 -36.13 2.20
CA GLN A 25 5.72 -36.97 2.08
C GLN A 25 5.00 -36.65 0.76
N PRO A 26 4.42 -37.65 0.06
CA PRO A 26 3.58 -37.42 -1.11
C PRO A 26 2.36 -36.59 -0.71
N GLY A 27 2.09 -35.52 -1.46
CA GLY A 27 1.01 -34.56 -1.19
C GLY A 27 -0.36 -35.23 -1.16
N ALA A 28 -0.95 -35.27 0.03
CA ALA A 28 -2.40 -35.36 0.15
C ALA A 28 -2.99 -34.04 -0.37
N ALA A 29 -4.10 -34.12 -1.10
CA ALA A 29 -4.82 -32.94 -1.56
C ALA A 29 -5.08 -32.00 -0.38
N PRO A 30 -4.88 -30.67 -0.53
CA PRO A 30 -5.10 -29.74 0.55
C PRO A 30 -6.55 -29.84 1.03
N PRO A 31 -6.80 -29.82 2.35
CA PRO A 31 -8.16 -29.85 2.88
C PRO A 31 -8.97 -28.67 2.35
N PRO A 32 -10.29 -28.81 2.19
CA PRO A 32 -11.13 -27.75 1.65
C PRO A 32 -10.97 -26.49 2.53
N PRO A 33 -10.94 -25.26 1.93
CA PRO A 33 -10.69 -24.01 2.68
C PRO A 33 -11.65 -23.84 3.86
N ASP A 34 -12.85 -24.32 3.63
CA ASP A 34 -13.96 -24.46 4.55
C ASP A 34 -13.64 -25.18 5.87
N ALA A 35 -12.82 -26.22 5.82
CA ALA A 35 -12.46 -27.01 7.00
C ALA A 35 -11.27 -26.41 7.78
N LEU A 36 -10.59 -25.42 7.20
CA LEU A 36 -9.36 -24.85 7.77
C LEU A 36 -9.61 -23.82 8.86
N VAL A 37 -10.74 -23.10 8.81
CA VAL A 37 -11.08 -22.10 9.82
C VAL A 37 -12.45 -22.41 10.39
N ARG A 38 -12.50 -22.69 11.69
CA ARG A 38 -13.74 -22.81 12.45
C ARG A 38 -14.07 -21.48 13.09
N VAL A 39 -15.25 -20.96 12.79
CA VAL A 39 -15.78 -19.73 13.36
C VAL A 39 -16.73 -20.09 14.49
N SER A 40 -16.54 -19.50 15.67
CA SER A 40 -17.46 -19.64 16.79
C SER A 40 -17.68 -18.29 17.46
N ALA A 41 -18.90 -18.02 17.89
CA ALA A 41 -19.29 -16.78 18.54
C ALA A 41 -19.94 -17.11 19.89
N ALA A 42 -19.49 -16.43 20.95
CA ALA A 42 -20.12 -16.57 22.26
C ALA A 42 -21.41 -15.72 22.32
N PRO A 43 -22.48 -16.17 23.02
CA PRO A 43 -23.66 -15.35 23.24
C PRO A 43 -23.33 -14.07 24.00
N VAL A 44 -23.95 -12.95 23.63
CA VAL A 44 -23.72 -11.62 24.23
C VAL A 44 -25.01 -11.11 24.84
N THR A 45 -24.94 -10.46 26.00
CA THR A 45 -26.09 -9.81 26.63
C THR A 45 -25.95 -8.30 26.56
N ILE A 46 -26.99 -7.60 26.08
CA ILE A 46 -26.99 -6.13 25.88
C ILE A 46 -28.23 -5.53 26.52
N ALA A 47 -28.10 -4.41 27.22
CA ALA A 47 -29.27 -3.66 27.67
C ALA A 47 -29.93 -2.90 26.50
N ALA A 48 -31.25 -2.71 26.52
CA ALA A 48 -31.92 -1.84 25.54
C ALA A 48 -31.36 -0.40 25.64
N GLY A 49 -30.86 0.15 24.52
CA GLY A 49 -30.15 1.44 24.50
C GLY A 49 -28.67 1.35 24.94
N GLY A 50 -28.17 0.15 25.23
CA GLY A 50 -26.81 -0.11 25.69
C GLY A 50 -25.87 -0.59 24.58
N THR A 51 -24.60 -0.72 24.94
CA THR A 51 -23.53 -1.27 24.08
C THR A 51 -22.86 -2.46 24.74
N ALA A 52 -22.37 -3.41 23.95
CA ALA A 52 -21.58 -4.56 24.41
C ALA A 52 -20.56 -4.97 23.34
N GLU A 53 -19.66 -5.89 23.68
CA GLU A 53 -18.66 -6.42 22.76
C GLU A 53 -18.96 -7.89 22.43
N ALA A 54 -19.09 -8.22 21.15
CA ALA A 54 -19.11 -9.60 20.68
C ALA A 54 -17.69 -10.10 20.40
N ALA A 55 -17.36 -11.29 20.88
CA ALA A 55 -16.10 -11.96 20.61
C ALA A 55 -16.33 -13.09 19.61
N ILE A 56 -15.74 -12.96 18.42
CA ILE A 56 -15.76 -13.96 17.36
C ILE A 56 -14.40 -14.67 17.36
N VAL A 57 -14.41 -15.96 17.67
CA VAL A 57 -13.22 -16.80 17.77
C VAL A 57 -13.03 -17.54 16.45
N LEU A 58 -11.88 -17.35 15.82
CA LEU A 58 -11.45 -18.04 14.61
C LEU A 58 -10.36 -19.05 15.00
N LYS A 59 -10.61 -20.34 14.79
CA LYS A 59 -9.64 -21.41 15.00
C LYS A 59 -9.11 -21.90 13.67
N ILE A 60 -7.83 -21.68 13.43
CA ILE A 60 -7.13 -21.96 12.19
C ILE A 60 -6.39 -23.30 12.33
N ALA A 61 -6.44 -24.13 11.29
CA ALA A 61 -5.78 -25.43 11.30
C ALA A 61 -4.25 -25.30 11.38
N PRO A 62 -3.55 -26.24 12.04
CA PRO A 62 -2.09 -26.22 12.14
C PRO A 62 -1.41 -26.23 10.77
N GLY A 63 -0.35 -25.43 10.60
CA GLY A 63 0.37 -25.30 9.33
C GLY A 63 -0.30 -24.38 8.30
N TRP A 64 -1.42 -23.76 8.65
CA TRP A 64 -2.11 -22.75 7.86
C TRP A 64 -2.20 -21.44 8.64
N HIS A 65 -2.27 -20.34 7.91
CA HIS A 65 -2.47 -19.01 8.44
C HIS A 65 -3.51 -18.26 7.60
N ILE A 66 -4.13 -17.23 8.18
CA ILE A 66 -4.99 -16.30 7.45
C ILE A 66 -4.38 -14.90 7.49
N ASN A 67 -4.65 -14.10 6.46
CA ASN A 67 -4.11 -12.75 6.38
C ASN A 67 -4.71 -11.84 7.45
N ALA A 68 -3.88 -10.99 8.07
CA ALA A 68 -4.33 -10.03 9.06
C ALA A 68 -5.18 -8.89 8.46
N ASN A 69 -5.76 -8.08 9.34
CA ASN A 69 -6.44 -6.84 8.97
C ASN A 69 -5.90 -5.70 9.86
N PRO A 70 -5.21 -4.68 9.31
CA PRO A 70 -4.90 -4.52 7.88
C PRO A 70 -3.94 -5.61 7.36
N SER A 71 -4.10 -6.00 6.09
CA SER A 71 -3.21 -6.96 5.45
C SER A 71 -1.88 -6.31 5.08
N SER A 72 -0.82 -7.10 5.03
CA SER A 72 0.50 -6.70 4.54
C SER A 72 1.11 -7.87 3.79
N PRO A 73 1.49 -7.70 2.51
CA PRO A 73 1.35 -6.49 1.69
C PRO A 73 -0.11 -6.11 1.35
N GLU A 74 -0.31 -4.86 0.91
CA GLU A 74 -1.64 -4.25 0.70
C GLU A 74 -2.50 -4.94 -0.37
N TYR A 75 -1.89 -5.72 -1.27
CA TYR A 75 -2.60 -6.49 -2.29
C TYR A 75 -3.18 -7.83 -1.76
N MET A 76 -2.86 -8.22 -0.53
CA MET A 76 -3.41 -9.45 0.07
C MET A 76 -4.84 -9.22 0.59
N ILE A 77 -5.67 -10.26 0.51
CA ILE A 77 -7.07 -10.19 0.95
C ILE A 77 -7.10 -10.23 2.49
N PRO A 78 -7.50 -9.15 3.20
CA PRO A 78 -7.54 -9.15 4.66
C PRO A 78 -8.66 -10.06 5.17
N THR A 79 -8.51 -10.51 6.42
CA THR A 79 -9.62 -11.15 7.14
C THR A 79 -10.61 -10.09 7.55
N ASP A 80 -11.80 -10.13 6.97
CA ASP A 80 -12.87 -9.15 7.20
C ASP A 80 -14.12 -9.85 7.74
N LEU A 81 -14.95 -9.08 8.45
CA LEU A 81 -16.12 -9.61 9.12
C LEU A 81 -17.29 -8.65 9.02
N ASP A 82 -18.36 -9.13 8.39
CA ASP A 82 -19.62 -8.40 8.23
C ASP A 82 -20.72 -9.06 9.08
N ILE A 83 -21.54 -8.25 9.74
CA ILE A 83 -22.77 -8.71 10.40
C ILE A 83 -23.96 -8.13 9.65
N LEU A 84 -24.93 -8.98 9.32
CA LEU A 84 -26.22 -8.54 8.81
C LEU A 84 -27.04 -8.01 9.99
N GLU A 85 -27.23 -6.69 10.03
CA GLU A 85 -28.06 -6.02 11.02
C GLU A 85 -29.46 -6.65 11.06
N ALA A 86 -29.90 -7.03 12.25
CA ALA A 86 -31.23 -7.58 12.47
C ALA A 86 -31.77 -7.15 13.84
N GLY A 87 -33.05 -6.78 13.89
CA GLY A 87 -33.77 -6.59 15.14
C GLY A 87 -33.43 -5.31 15.93
N GLY A 88 -32.90 -4.25 15.29
CA GLY A 88 -32.59 -2.98 15.97
C GLY A 88 -31.23 -2.97 16.69
N ILE A 89 -30.37 -3.94 16.36
CA ILE A 89 -28.99 -4.03 16.85
C ILE A 89 -28.06 -3.64 15.70
N ALA A 90 -27.23 -2.62 15.92
CA ALA A 90 -26.24 -2.13 14.97
C ALA A 90 -24.82 -2.48 15.45
N ASP A 91 -23.95 -2.90 14.54
CA ASP A 91 -22.54 -3.14 14.80
C ASP A 91 -21.67 -1.91 14.54
N GLY A 92 -20.56 -1.80 15.27
CA GLY A 92 -19.50 -0.84 15.02
C GLY A 92 -18.26 -1.53 14.44
N PRO A 93 -17.18 -0.78 14.20
CA PRO A 93 -16.02 -1.29 13.49
C PRO A 93 -15.35 -2.46 14.23
N ALA A 94 -15.11 -3.55 13.51
CA ALA A 94 -14.43 -4.73 14.02
C ALA A 94 -13.00 -4.40 14.48
N ARG A 95 -12.66 -4.81 15.70
CA ARG A 95 -11.32 -4.70 16.28
C ARG A 95 -10.61 -6.04 16.16
N HIS A 96 -9.63 -6.08 15.29
CA HIS A 96 -8.79 -7.25 15.07
C HIS A 96 -7.66 -7.33 16.11
N PRO A 97 -7.19 -8.54 16.46
CA PRO A 97 -6.10 -8.74 17.40
C PRO A 97 -4.74 -8.41 16.77
N ALA A 98 -3.69 -8.38 17.60
CA ALA A 98 -2.33 -8.13 17.12
C ALA A 98 -1.87 -9.26 16.18
N PRO A 99 -1.39 -8.96 14.97
CA PRO A 99 -0.95 -9.97 14.02
C PRO A 99 0.44 -10.52 14.35
N HIS A 100 0.69 -11.74 13.90
CA HIS A 100 2.01 -12.36 13.89
C HIS A 100 2.74 -12.01 12.58
N VAL A 101 4.03 -11.71 12.69
CA VAL A 101 4.87 -11.43 11.53
C VAL A 101 5.50 -12.72 11.04
N VAL A 102 5.16 -13.12 9.82
CA VAL A 102 5.81 -14.24 9.13
C VAL A 102 6.67 -13.69 7.99
N ARG A 103 7.85 -14.29 7.82
CA ARG A 103 8.73 -14.06 6.67
C ARG A 103 8.75 -15.33 5.84
N LEU A 104 8.09 -15.30 4.68
CA LEU A 104 8.26 -16.31 3.66
C LEU A 104 9.58 -15.99 2.92
N GLY A 105 10.39 -17.02 2.65
CA GLY A 105 11.86 -16.94 2.46
C GLY A 105 12.44 -16.02 1.37
N PHE A 106 11.63 -15.21 0.71
CA PHE A 106 11.98 -14.34 -0.41
C PHE A 106 11.28 -12.97 -0.38
N GLU A 107 10.33 -12.73 0.54
CA GLU A 107 9.72 -11.42 0.73
C GLU A 107 10.47 -10.63 1.82
N GLU A 108 11.02 -9.47 1.47
CA GLU A 108 11.53 -8.53 2.48
C GLU A 108 10.38 -7.87 3.27
N SER A 109 9.16 -7.87 2.70
CA SER A 109 7.93 -7.41 3.33
C SER A 109 7.55 -8.33 4.48
N GLN A 110 7.18 -7.72 5.60
CA GLN A 110 6.61 -8.43 6.74
C GLN A 110 5.18 -8.84 6.40
N ILE A 111 4.90 -10.14 6.33
CA ILE A 111 3.54 -10.63 6.14
C ILE A 111 2.87 -10.67 7.51
N LEU A 112 1.72 -10.01 7.61
CA LEU A 112 0.93 -9.98 8.83
C LEU A 112 -0.14 -11.06 8.74
N VAL A 113 -0.09 -12.03 9.66
CA VAL A 113 -0.99 -13.18 9.65
C VAL A 113 -1.58 -13.45 11.03
N TYR A 114 -2.67 -14.21 11.05
CA TYR A 114 -3.16 -14.90 12.24
C TYR A 114 -2.94 -16.40 12.05
N ASP A 115 -2.46 -17.06 13.10
CA ASP A 115 -2.31 -18.51 13.20
C ASP A 115 -2.88 -19.00 14.54
N GLY A 116 -3.24 -20.29 14.61
CA GLY A 116 -3.83 -20.87 15.80
C GLY A 116 -5.23 -20.34 16.13
N GLU A 117 -5.41 -19.75 17.31
CA GLU A 117 -6.69 -19.23 17.79
C GLU A 117 -6.64 -17.70 17.90
N THR A 118 -7.49 -17.02 17.15
CA THR A 118 -7.55 -15.55 17.09
C THR A 118 -8.96 -15.05 17.38
N VAL A 119 -9.07 -13.90 18.05
CA VAL A 119 -10.36 -13.35 18.53
C VAL A 119 -10.57 -11.96 17.96
N VAL A 120 -11.58 -11.81 17.10
CA VAL A 120 -12.05 -10.53 16.56
C VAL A 120 -13.16 -10.00 17.46
N ARG A 121 -13.06 -8.75 17.90
CA ARG A 121 -14.04 -8.11 18.79
C ARG A 121 -14.88 -7.09 18.03
N ILE A 122 -16.20 -7.12 18.20
CA ILE A 122 -17.12 -6.24 17.49
C ILE A 122 -17.99 -5.53 18.52
N PRO A 123 -17.94 -4.19 18.60
CA PRO A 123 -18.87 -3.44 19.41
C PRO A 123 -20.28 -3.55 18.80
N LEU A 124 -21.26 -3.90 19.62
CA LEU A 124 -22.67 -3.96 19.26
C LEU A 124 -23.44 -2.92 20.07
N SER A 125 -24.44 -2.31 19.46
CA SER A 125 -25.34 -1.34 20.08
C SER A 125 -26.79 -1.73 19.84
N ALA A 126 -27.59 -1.76 20.90
CA ALA A 126 -29.03 -2.05 20.80
C ALA A 126 -29.82 -0.75 20.89
N ALA A 127 -30.73 -0.51 19.96
CA ALA A 127 -31.62 0.65 20.03
C ALA A 127 -32.51 0.60 21.29
N ALA A 128 -32.90 1.76 21.83
CA ALA A 128 -33.73 1.84 23.04
C ALA A 128 -35.11 1.16 22.90
N GLY A 129 -35.63 1.06 21.68
CA GLY A 129 -36.90 0.39 21.36
C GLY A 129 -36.77 -1.10 21.02
N THR A 130 -35.60 -1.70 21.20
CA THR A 130 -35.38 -3.12 20.85
C THR A 130 -36.16 -4.04 21.78
N ALA A 131 -36.95 -4.96 21.21
CA ALA A 131 -37.74 -5.90 21.99
C ALA A 131 -36.84 -6.77 22.88
N PRO A 132 -37.18 -6.97 24.18
CA PRO A 132 -36.43 -7.89 25.02
C PRO A 132 -36.54 -9.33 24.48
N GLY A 133 -35.43 -10.06 24.52
CA GLY A 133 -35.37 -11.43 24.04
C GLY A 133 -34.07 -11.79 23.33
N ALA A 134 -33.97 -13.05 22.89
CA ALA A 134 -32.84 -13.55 22.13
C ALA A 134 -32.98 -13.18 20.65
N HIS A 135 -32.14 -12.28 20.17
CA HIS A 135 -32.02 -11.91 18.76
C HIS A 135 -30.87 -12.71 18.15
N ARG A 136 -31.12 -13.37 17.01
CA ARG A 136 -30.09 -14.12 16.29
C ARG A 136 -29.59 -13.29 15.12
N LEU A 137 -28.38 -12.77 15.25
CA LEU A 137 -27.68 -12.08 14.16
C LEU A 137 -26.97 -13.10 13.29
N GLN A 138 -26.99 -12.89 11.98
CA GLN A 138 -26.20 -13.65 11.01
C GLN A 138 -25.02 -12.77 10.58
N GLY A 139 -23.83 -13.34 10.54
CA GLY A 139 -22.65 -12.65 10.02
C GLY A 139 -21.83 -13.55 9.13
N THR A 140 -20.89 -12.97 8.41
CA THR A 140 -20.02 -13.66 7.47
C THR A 140 -18.58 -13.24 7.73
N VAL A 141 -17.68 -14.21 7.90
CA VAL A 141 -16.24 -13.97 7.95
C VAL A 141 -15.66 -14.27 6.58
N ARG A 142 -15.06 -13.26 5.94
CA ARG A 142 -14.30 -13.42 4.70
C ARG A 142 -12.83 -13.54 5.04
N PHE A 143 -12.19 -14.64 4.66
CA PHE A 143 -10.75 -14.84 4.87
C PHE A 143 -10.11 -15.58 3.72
N GLN A 144 -8.78 -15.48 3.63
CA GLN A 144 -7.95 -16.27 2.74
C GLN A 144 -6.97 -17.08 3.59
N ALA A 145 -6.97 -18.40 3.40
CA ALA A 145 -6.03 -19.29 4.04
C ALA A 145 -4.82 -19.55 3.14
N CYS A 146 -3.62 -19.33 3.68
CA CYS A 146 -2.36 -19.59 3.01
C CYS A 146 -1.45 -20.45 3.91
N ASN A 147 -0.47 -21.08 3.29
CA ASN A 147 0.69 -21.67 3.97
C ASN A 147 1.96 -21.25 3.24
N ASP A 148 3.11 -21.80 3.63
CA ASP A 148 4.41 -21.40 3.08
C ASP A 148 4.59 -21.74 1.59
N GLN A 149 3.67 -22.48 0.98
CA GLN A 149 3.79 -22.99 -0.38
C GLN A 149 2.57 -22.63 -1.25
N LEU A 150 1.37 -22.53 -0.69
CA LEU A 150 0.10 -22.45 -1.41
C LEU A 150 -0.82 -21.41 -0.75
N CYS A 151 -1.49 -20.61 -1.57
CA CYS A 151 -2.62 -19.81 -1.13
C CYS A 151 -3.93 -20.36 -1.70
N LEU A 152 -4.91 -20.56 -0.82
CA LEU A 152 -6.25 -20.96 -1.21
C LEU A 152 -7.09 -19.75 -1.60
N ALA A 153 -8.18 -20.06 -2.27
CA ALA A 153 -9.21 -19.09 -2.58
C ALA A 153 -9.75 -18.38 -1.33
N PRO A 154 -10.12 -17.09 -1.43
CA PRO A 154 -10.88 -16.43 -0.39
C PRO A 154 -12.24 -17.13 -0.24
N VAL A 155 -12.65 -17.39 0.99
CA VAL A 155 -13.94 -17.99 1.30
C VAL A 155 -14.69 -17.14 2.31
N GLN A 156 -16.02 -17.20 2.22
CA GLN A 156 -16.94 -16.55 3.13
C GLN A 156 -17.58 -17.62 4.02
N ARG A 157 -17.44 -17.49 5.35
CA ARG A 157 -18.01 -18.41 6.32
C ARG A 157 -19.11 -17.75 7.13
N PRO A 158 -20.37 -18.22 7.00
CA PRO A 158 -21.45 -17.70 7.82
C PRO A 158 -21.29 -18.17 9.27
N PHE A 159 -21.60 -17.29 10.21
CA PHE A 159 -21.73 -17.60 11.62
C PHE A 159 -23.02 -17.00 12.17
N ALA A 160 -23.51 -17.56 13.26
CA ALA A 160 -24.65 -17.02 13.97
C ALA A 160 -24.21 -16.53 15.35
N LEU A 161 -24.63 -15.32 15.70
CA LEU A 161 -24.41 -14.73 17.01
C LEU A 161 -25.76 -14.55 17.71
N THR A 162 -25.87 -15.07 18.93
CA THR A 162 -27.06 -14.87 19.76
C THR A 162 -26.84 -13.68 20.69
N VAL A 163 -27.69 -12.66 20.56
CA VAL A 163 -27.67 -11.45 21.37
C VAL A 163 -28.92 -11.39 22.24
N ASN A 164 -28.76 -11.45 23.55
CA ASN A 164 -29.85 -11.35 24.51
C ASN A 164 -30.05 -9.90 24.92
N VAL A 165 -31.19 -9.30 24.55
CA VAL A 165 -31.52 -7.93 24.91
C VAL A 165 -32.31 -7.90 26.22
N THR A 166 -31.80 -7.17 27.21
CA THR A 166 -32.42 -7.01 28.54
C THR A 166 -32.96 -5.58 28.71
N GLY A 167 -34.19 -5.43 29.23
CA GLY A 167 -34.72 -4.12 29.66
C GLY A 167 -35.56 -3.33 28.64
N GLY A 168 -36.26 -3.99 27.71
CA GLY A 168 -37.30 -3.33 26.92
C GLY A 168 -38.60 -3.15 27.72
N VAL A 169 -39.33 -2.07 27.43
CA VAL A 169 -40.65 -1.79 28.02
C VAL A 169 -41.64 -2.87 27.56
N SER A 170 -41.77 -3.95 28.32
CA SER A 170 -42.92 -4.85 28.19
C SER A 170 -44.16 -4.15 28.72
N GLY A 171 -45.10 -3.85 27.82
CA GLY A 171 -46.48 -3.59 28.21
C GLY A 171 -47.01 -4.78 29.01
N SER A 172 -47.14 -4.59 30.32
CA SER A 172 -47.76 -5.54 31.24
C SER A 172 -49.27 -5.35 31.19
N ALA A 173 -49.99 -6.30 30.57
CA ALA A 173 -51.37 -6.58 30.94
C ALA A 173 -51.35 -7.58 32.11
N ALA A 174 -51.89 -7.16 33.26
CA ALA A 174 -52.15 -7.97 34.45
C ALA A 174 -53.66 -8.29 34.55
N PRO A 175 -54.21 -9.04 35.55
CA PRO A 175 -53.63 -9.95 36.57
C PRO A 175 -54.41 -11.31 36.76
N ALA A 176 -53.85 -12.36 37.40
CA ALA A 176 -54.18 -12.91 38.77
C ALA A 176 -54.49 -14.45 38.71
N PRO A 177 -54.61 -15.24 39.81
CA PRO A 177 -53.71 -15.41 40.98
C PRO A 177 -53.43 -16.90 41.42
N ASP A 178 -52.47 -17.04 42.35
CA ASP A 178 -52.25 -18.03 43.45
C ASP A 178 -52.27 -19.56 43.24
N THR A 179 -51.17 -20.26 43.61
CA THR A 179 -51.00 -20.92 44.93
C THR A 179 -49.66 -21.67 45.08
N THR A 180 -48.96 -21.37 46.18
CA THR A 180 -48.29 -22.28 47.14
C THR A 180 -47.45 -23.46 46.63
N THR A 181 -46.16 -23.51 47.00
CA THR A 181 -45.60 -24.46 48.00
C THR A 181 -44.11 -24.22 48.23
N ALA A 182 -43.74 -24.37 49.50
CA ALA A 182 -42.53 -24.02 50.19
C ALA A 182 -41.25 -24.81 49.84
N ALA A 183 -40.14 -24.24 50.31
CA ALA A 183 -39.14 -24.85 51.20
C ALA A 183 -37.71 -24.95 50.66
N GLY A 184 -36.81 -24.26 51.37
CA GLY A 184 -35.53 -24.86 51.79
C GLY A 184 -34.26 -24.07 51.48
N GLY A 185 -33.65 -23.48 52.53
CA GLY A 185 -32.19 -23.61 52.69
C GLY A 185 -31.31 -22.35 52.74
N VAL A 186 -31.51 -21.48 53.73
CA VAL A 186 -30.51 -20.95 54.69
C VAL A 186 -29.02 -20.79 54.26
N ALA A 187 -28.65 -19.53 53.97
CA ALA A 187 -27.68 -18.63 54.65
C ALA A 187 -26.12 -18.85 54.67
N PRO A 188 -25.33 -17.73 54.78
CA PRO A 188 -23.87 -17.56 54.53
C PRO A 188 -23.04 -17.51 55.84
N PRO A 189 -21.71 -17.19 55.87
CA PRO A 189 -21.10 -15.81 55.85
C PRO A 189 -19.67 -15.80 55.22
N ALA A 190 -18.78 -14.79 55.27
CA ALA A 190 -18.75 -13.33 55.22
C ALA A 190 -17.24 -12.92 55.26
N ASP A 191 -16.99 -11.68 54.85
CA ASP A 191 -15.93 -10.75 55.29
C ASP A 191 -14.52 -10.70 54.68
N GLY A 192 -14.17 -9.48 54.22
CA GLY A 192 -12.78 -8.98 54.15
C GLY A 192 -12.46 -7.93 53.07
N GLY A 193 -12.92 -6.67 53.21
CA GLY A 193 -12.38 -5.52 52.44
C GLY A 193 -11.00 -5.03 52.96
N PRO A 194 -10.41 -3.89 52.50
CA PRO A 194 -11.02 -2.76 51.77
C PRO A 194 -10.19 -2.15 50.59
N GLY A 195 -10.86 -1.31 49.78
CA GLY A 195 -10.36 -0.03 49.27
C GLY A 195 -9.06 0.06 48.44
N GLY A 196 -9.20 0.25 47.12
CA GLY A 196 -8.14 0.74 46.24
C GLY A 196 -8.68 1.34 44.95
N THR A 197 -8.62 2.66 44.84
CA THR A 197 -8.92 3.51 43.67
C THR A 197 -8.11 3.08 42.42
N PRO A 198 -8.63 3.22 41.18
CA PRO A 198 -7.95 2.74 39.97
C PRO A 198 -6.73 3.60 39.58
N PRO A 199 -5.62 3.01 39.08
CA PRO A 199 -4.65 3.75 38.30
C PRO A 199 -5.09 3.85 36.82
N ALA A 200 -4.82 5.01 36.23
CA ALA A 200 -5.06 5.35 34.84
C ALA A 200 -4.35 4.39 33.84
N PRO A 201 -4.88 4.25 32.61
CA PRO A 201 -4.24 3.46 31.56
C PRO A 201 -3.07 4.23 30.95
N GLY A 202 -1.88 3.64 30.98
CA GLY A 202 -0.71 4.22 30.30
C GLY A 202 0.62 3.60 30.72
N ALA A 203 0.96 2.44 30.15
CA ALA A 203 2.33 2.02 29.83
C ALA A 203 2.30 0.58 29.30
N GLY A 204 2.71 0.37 28.05
CA GLY A 204 2.80 -1.00 27.54
C GLY A 204 3.15 -1.18 26.08
N PHE A 205 4.11 -0.42 25.52
CA PHE A 205 4.90 -0.89 24.37
C PHE A 205 6.33 -0.37 24.47
N THR A 206 7.16 -1.08 25.24
CA THR A 206 8.60 -1.08 25.04
C THR A 206 8.91 -2.10 23.95
N THR A 207 9.36 -1.61 22.79
CA THR A 207 10.05 -2.44 21.82
C THR A 207 11.43 -2.78 22.37
N ALA A 208 11.75 -4.07 22.46
CA ALA A 208 13.12 -4.52 22.73
C ALA A 208 14.03 -4.11 21.55
N PRO A 209 15.30 -3.71 21.78
CA PRO A 209 16.20 -3.32 20.70
C PRO A 209 16.65 -4.55 19.88
N PRO A 210 16.73 -4.45 18.54
CA PRO A 210 17.35 -5.49 17.72
C PRO A 210 18.88 -5.54 17.94
N PRO A 211 19.52 -6.72 17.79
CA PRO A 211 20.96 -6.87 18.00
C PRO A 211 21.79 -6.05 16.99
N PRO A 212 22.95 -5.52 17.39
CA PRO A 212 23.76 -4.63 16.56
C PRO A 212 24.51 -5.42 15.48
N GLY A 213 24.23 -5.17 14.19
CA GLY A 213 25.07 -5.75 13.13
C GLY A 213 24.69 -5.59 11.66
N ALA A 214 23.45 -5.32 11.28
CA ALA A 214 23.08 -5.32 9.84
C ALA A 214 22.81 -3.90 9.30
N ARG A 215 23.83 -3.28 8.71
CA ARG A 215 23.69 -2.10 7.83
C ARG A 215 23.72 -2.57 6.38
N ALA A 216 22.62 -2.42 5.64
CA ALA A 216 22.54 -1.84 4.27
C ALA A 216 21.25 -2.23 3.51
N ALA A 217 20.46 -1.20 3.16
CA ALA A 217 19.80 -0.92 1.86
C ALA A 217 18.66 -1.80 1.29
N ALA A 218 17.42 -1.58 1.78
CA ALA A 218 16.13 -1.51 1.04
C ALA A 218 15.00 -1.01 1.99
N PRO A 219 13.85 -0.46 1.52
CA PRO A 219 13.19 0.71 2.12
C PRO A 219 12.26 0.40 3.30
N GLU A 220 12.83 0.06 4.46
CA GLU A 220 12.11 0.26 5.71
C GLU A 220 12.05 1.77 5.99
N ASN A 221 10.92 2.44 5.70
CA ASN A 221 10.74 3.89 5.88
C ASN A 221 11.25 4.35 7.26
N PRO A 222 12.45 4.95 7.37
CA PRO A 222 13.04 5.32 8.66
C PRO A 222 12.20 6.39 9.37
N ILE A 223 11.45 7.17 8.58
CA ILE A 223 10.48 8.17 8.99
C ILE A 223 9.33 7.54 9.78
N ALA A 224 8.81 6.38 9.36
CA ALA A 224 7.69 5.71 10.03
C ALA A 224 8.11 5.17 11.41
N ARG A 225 9.31 4.58 11.52
CA ARG A 225 9.88 4.14 12.80
C ARG A 225 10.18 5.31 13.75
N GLN A 226 10.72 6.42 13.22
CA GLN A 226 10.97 7.62 14.01
C GLN A 226 9.66 8.27 14.50
N LEU A 227 8.61 8.30 13.67
CA LEU A 227 7.28 8.84 14.02
C LEU A 227 6.46 7.96 14.96
N ALA A 228 6.71 6.65 14.97
CA ALA A 228 6.09 5.73 15.92
C ALA A 228 6.58 5.99 17.35
N SER A 229 7.82 6.49 17.52
CA SER A 229 8.42 6.74 18.84
C SER A 229 7.82 7.92 19.62
N GLY A 230 6.92 8.73 19.01
CA GLY A 230 6.22 9.83 19.69
C GLY A 230 7.12 10.93 20.27
N SER A 231 8.41 10.93 19.91
CA SER A 231 9.43 11.81 20.49
C SER A 231 9.39 13.21 19.87
N TRP A 232 9.83 14.24 20.60
CA TRP A 232 10.06 15.60 20.07
C TRP A 232 10.93 15.61 18.80
N THR A 233 11.80 14.61 18.66
CA THR A 233 12.63 14.39 17.47
C THR A 233 11.83 14.08 16.20
N ALA A 234 10.63 13.48 16.33
CA ALA A 234 9.73 13.23 15.20
C ALA A 234 9.20 14.54 14.59
N PHE A 235 8.82 15.51 15.42
CA PHE A 235 8.39 16.83 14.96
C PHE A 235 9.52 17.59 14.27
N LEU A 236 10.74 17.54 14.83
CA LEU A 236 11.92 18.14 14.17
C LEU A 236 12.19 17.49 12.80
N THR A 237 12.07 16.17 12.71
CA THR A 237 12.26 15.44 11.45
C THR A 237 11.19 15.83 10.42
N LEU A 238 9.92 15.95 10.82
CA LEU A 238 8.84 16.43 9.95
C LEU A 238 9.07 17.86 9.46
N PHE A 239 9.56 18.74 10.33
CA PHE A 239 9.92 20.09 9.93
C PHE A 239 11.04 20.10 8.89
N LEU A 240 12.09 19.28 9.10
CA LEU A 240 13.20 19.15 8.14
C LEU A 240 12.76 18.51 6.82
N ILE A 241 11.83 17.55 6.85
CA ILE A 241 11.20 17.00 5.65
C ILE A 241 10.44 18.11 4.91
N GLY A 242 9.63 18.91 5.61
CA GLY A 242 8.95 20.08 5.04
C GLY A 242 9.91 21.07 4.38
N LEU A 243 11.05 21.32 5.02
CA LEU A 243 12.10 22.16 4.46
C LEU A 243 12.71 21.54 3.19
N ALA A 244 13.03 20.24 3.21
CA ALA A 244 13.58 19.52 2.07
C ALA A 244 12.61 19.49 0.88
N LEU A 245 11.30 19.47 1.13
CA LEU A 245 10.26 19.48 0.10
C LEU A 245 10.21 20.78 -0.71
N ASN A 246 10.82 21.88 -0.24
CA ASN A 246 10.97 23.10 -1.05
C ASN A 246 11.93 22.91 -2.24
N LEU A 247 12.79 21.88 -2.22
CA LEU A 247 13.67 21.52 -3.35
C LEU A 247 12.91 20.75 -4.44
N THR A 248 11.62 20.45 -4.24
CA THR A 248 10.83 19.72 -5.23
C THR A 248 10.52 20.57 -6.46
N PRO A 249 10.42 19.93 -7.64
CA PRO A 249 10.11 20.61 -8.91
C PRO A 249 8.82 21.44 -8.88
N CYS A 250 7.85 21.11 -8.03
CA CYS A 250 6.56 21.78 -7.99
C CYS A 250 6.54 23.07 -7.15
N VAL A 251 7.41 23.19 -6.14
CA VAL A 251 7.43 24.36 -5.24
C VAL A 251 8.37 25.44 -5.77
N TYR A 252 9.46 25.03 -6.44
CA TYR A 252 10.46 25.93 -6.98
C TYR A 252 9.91 27.05 -7.90
N PRO A 253 8.95 26.80 -8.82
CA PRO A 253 8.37 27.85 -9.66
C PRO A 253 7.50 28.85 -8.88
N MET A 254 6.86 28.40 -7.79
CA MET A 254 6.04 29.27 -6.93
C MET A 254 6.88 30.21 -6.09
N ILE A 255 8.10 29.83 -5.72
CA ILE A 255 9.08 30.74 -5.10
C ILE A 255 9.36 31.93 -6.03
N GLY A 256 9.47 31.70 -7.34
CA GLY A 256 9.64 32.78 -8.32
C GLY A 256 8.45 33.75 -8.37
N VAL A 257 7.22 33.22 -8.32
CA VAL A 257 6.00 34.05 -8.32
C VAL A 257 5.87 34.83 -7.01
N THR A 258 6.07 34.19 -5.86
CA THR A 258 6.02 34.86 -4.55
C THR A 258 7.08 35.94 -4.43
N VAL A 259 8.32 35.70 -4.87
CA VAL A 259 9.38 36.71 -4.94
C VAL A 259 8.99 37.88 -5.84
N SER A 260 8.24 37.66 -6.94
CA SER A 260 7.75 38.75 -7.79
C SER A 260 6.64 39.58 -7.12
N ILE A 261 5.75 38.94 -6.34
CA ILE A 261 4.66 39.59 -5.61
C ILE A 261 5.20 40.42 -4.43
N PHE A 262 6.14 39.86 -3.65
CA PHE A 262 6.76 40.55 -2.53
C PHE A 262 7.83 41.56 -2.99
N GLY A 263 8.57 41.25 -4.04
CA GLY A 263 9.58 42.11 -4.65
C GLY A 263 9.01 43.34 -5.38
N ALA A 264 7.73 43.31 -5.77
CA ALA A 264 7.02 44.49 -6.27
C ALA A 264 6.72 45.52 -5.16
N ARG A 265 6.80 45.14 -3.87
CA ARG A 265 6.50 46.01 -2.71
C ARG A 265 7.75 46.67 -2.14
N ARG A 266 8.53 47.31 -3.02
CA ARG A 266 9.84 47.94 -2.71
C ARG A 266 9.80 49.04 -1.63
N ALA A 267 8.63 49.53 -1.25
CA ALA A 267 8.44 50.67 -0.33
C ALA A 267 7.67 50.33 0.97
N ALA A 268 7.27 49.07 1.19
CA ALA A 268 6.53 48.69 2.40
C ALA A 268 7.49 48.39 3.59
N PRO A 269 7.12 48.71 4.84
CA PRO A 269 7.94 48.37 6.00
C PRO A 269 8.11 46.84 6.14
N PRO A 270 9.28 46.36 6.61
CA PRO A 270 9.59 44.94 6.69
C PRO A 270 8.58 44.15 7.55
N LEU A 271 8.00 44.80 8.57
CA LEU A 271 6.96 44.23 9.41
C LEU A 271 5.67 43.89 8.64
N GLN A 272 5.32 44.70 7.63
CA GLN A 272 4.12 44.49 6.82
C GLN A 272 4.31 43.37 5.79
N VAL A 273 5.53 43.23 5.25
CA VAL A 273 5.88 42.12 4.35
C VAL A 273 5.96 40.80 5.12
N ALA A 274 6.56 40.81 6.32
CA ALA A 274 6.58 39.65 7.21
C ALA A 274 5.16 39.21 7.65
N GLY A 275 4.28 40.17 7.95
CA GLY A 275 2.87 39.88 8.24
C GLY A 275 2.12 39.20 7.09
N LEU A 276 2.37 39.62 5.85
CA LEU A 276 1.78 38.98 4.66
C LEU A 276 2.36 37.56 4.43
N ALA A 277 3.66 37.36 4.66
CA ALA A 277 4.28 36.04 4.59
C ALA A 277 3.71 35.09 5.66
N LEU A 278 3.47 35.59 6.87
CA LEU A 278 2.82 34.82 7.95
C LEU A 278 1.40 34.40 7.57
N VAL A 279 0.60 35.32 7.01
CA VAL A 279 -0.76 35.02 6.55
C VAL A 279 -0.76 33.98 5.42
N TYR A 280 0.21 34.05 4.50
CA TYR A 280 0.39 33.04 3.45
C TYR A 280 0.69 31.66 4.03
N VAL A 281 1.65 31.56 4.96
CA VAL A 281 2.03 30.30 5.61
C VAL A 281 0.89 29.74 6.46
N LEU A 282 0.13 30.60 7.14
CA LEU A 282 -1.04 30.19 7.91
C LEU A 282 -2.12 29.57 7.01
N GLY A 283 -2.31 30.10 5.79
CA GLY A 283 -3.21 29.50 4.79
C GLY A 283 -2.78 28.11 4.36
N MET A 284 -1.48 27.89 4.12
CA MET A 284 -0.93 26.56 3.83
C MET A 284 -1.07 25.61 5.02
N ALA A 285 -0.73 26.08 6.23
CA ALA A 285 -0.82 25.29 7.45
C ALA A 285 -2.26 24.81 7.70
N LEU A 286 -3.24 25.71 7.55
CA LEU A 286 -4.66 25.36 7.69
C LEU A 286 -5.09 24.29 6.69
N MET A 287 -4.66 24.39 5.43
CA MET A 287 -4.96 23.40 4.39
C MET A 287 -4.40 22.01 4.76
N TYR A 288 -3.10 21.91 5.03
CA TYR A 288 -2.44 20.64 5.33
C TYR A 288 -2.95 20.02 6.64
N SER A 289 -3.20 20.85 7.66
CA SER A 289 -3.81 20.39 8.90
C SER A 289 -5.23 19.87 8.68
N ALA A 290 -6.03 20.48 7.79
CA ALA A 290 -7.34 19.97 7.43
C ALA A 290 -7.25 18.61 6.72
N LEU A 291 -6.30 18.43 5.79
CA LEU A 291 -6.01 17.13 5.19
C LEU A 291 -5.63 16.09 6.24
N GLY A 292 -4.77 16.45 7.19
CA GLY A 292 -4.37 15.57 8.29
C GLY A 292 -5.53 15.16 9.19
N LEU A 293 -6.45 16.08 9.47
CA LEU A 293 -7.64 15.81 10.27
C LEU A 293 -8.60 14.87 9.53
N ILE A 294 -8.85 15.14 8.24
CA ILE A 294 -9.70 14.29 7.38
C ILE A 294 -9.10 12.88 7.31
N ALA A 295 -7.78 12.76 7.17
CA ALA A 295 -7.10 11.47 7.13
C ALA A 295 -7.21 10.69 8.45
N ALA A 296 -7.14 11.37 9.59
CA ALA A 296 -7.33 10.75 10.90
C ALA A 296 -8.74 10.18 11.08
N PHE A 297 -9.76 10.84 10.52
CA PHE A 297 -11.15 10.36 10.57
C PHE A 297 -11.48 9.29 9.51
N THR A 298 -10.85 9.36 8.34
CA THR A 298 -11.16 8.46 7.21
C THR A 298 -10.30 7.18 7.17
N GLY A 299 -9.18 7.14 7.92
CA GLY A 299 -8.33 5.96 8.03
C GLY A 299 -7.80 5.48 6.66
N GLY A 300 -7.78 4.15 6.45
CA GLY A 300 -7.25 3.52 5.24
C GLY A 300 -8.01 3.83 3.93
N LEU A 301 -9.20 4.45 4.01
CA LEU A 301 -10.00 4.82 2.83
C LEU A 301 -9.25 5.76 1.88
N PHE A 302 -8.40 6.64 2.41
CA PHE A 302 -7.64 7.59 1.60
C PHE A 302 -6.57 6.89 0.74
N GLY A 303 -5.98 5.79 1.25
CA GLY A 303 -5.03 4.97 0.51
C GLY A 303 -5.68 4.27 -0.69
N GLY A 304 -6.83 3.63 -0.45
CA GLY A 304 -7.60 2.96 -1.52
C GLY A 304 -8.11 3.93 -2.59
N LEU A 305 -8.51 5.15 -2.21
CA LEU A 305 -8.93 6.18 -3.18
C LEU A 305 -7.76 6.62 -4.07
N LEU A 306 -6.59 6.87 -3.48
CA LEU A 306 -5.40 7.29 -4.22
C LEU A 306 -4.88 6.19 -5.16
N GLN A 307 -5.14 4.92 -4.88
CA GLN A 307 -4.77 3.80 -5.74
C GLN A 307 -5.77 3.51 -6.85
N SER A 308 -6.97 4.10 -6.81
CA SER A 308 -7.95 3.89 -7.89
C SER A 308 -7.43 4.45 -9.23
N PRO A 309 -7.56 3.70 -10.34
CA PRO A 309 -7.00 4.09 -11.63
C PRO A 309 -7.55 5.43 -12.14
N LEU A 310 -8.78 5.78 -11.73
CA LEU A 310 -9.45 7.01 -12.14
C LEU A 310 -8.90 8.24 -11.39
N VAL A 311 -8.65 8.13 -10.08
CA VAL A 311 -8.02 9.21 -9.29
C VAL A 311 -6.56 9.39 -9.71
N LEU A 312 -5.83 8.27 -9.92
CA LEU A 312 -4.45 8.30 -10.35
C LEU A 312 -4.31 8.89 -11.76
N GLY A 313 -5.23 8.57 -12.67
CA GLY A 313 -5.34 9.20 -13.98
C GLY A 313 -5.65 10.70 -13.90
N GLY A 314 -6.54 11.12 -12.99
CA GLY A 314 -6.85 12.52 -12.73
C GLY A 314 -5.63 13.32 -12.23
N ILE A 315 -4.87 12.76 -11.29
CA ILE A 315 -3.62 13.35 -10.79
C ILE A 315 -2.58 13.41 -11.92
N GLY A 316 -2.42 12.33 -12.70
CA GLY A 316 -1.52 12.30 -13.85
C GLY A 316 -1.83 13.40 -14.88
N LEU A 317 -3.12 13.60 -15.21
CA LEU A 317 -3.57 14.65 -16.11
C LEU A 317 -3.28 16.05 -15.55
N LEU A 318 -3.49 16.26 -14.25
CA LEU A 318 -3.15 17.51 -13.58
C LEU A 318 -1.65 17.79 -13.62
N LEU A 319 -0.79 16.80 -13.37
CA LEU A 319 0.67 16.95 -13.43
C LEU A 319 1.15 17.27 -14.86
N VAL A 320 0.57 16.61 -15.86
CA VAL A 320 0.84 16.91 -17.28
C VAL A 320 0.42 18.34 -17.59
N ALA A 321 -0.78 18.76 -17.18
CA ALA A 321 -1.21 20.14 -17.34
C ALA A 321 -0.16 21.09 -16.74
N LEU A 322 0.17 20.98 -15.46
CA LEU A 322 1.13 21.87 -14.80
C LEU A 322 2.51 21.89 -15.49
N SER A 323 2.96 20.76 -16.03
CA SER A 323 4.18 20.68 -16.82
C SER A 323 4.11 21.52 -18.11
N LEU A 324 2.98 21.47 -18.84
CA LEU A 324 2.76 22.33 -20.01
C LEU A 324 2.80 23.83 -19.66
N SER A 325 2.39 24.21 -18.45
CA SER A 325 2.55 25.60 -17.97
C SER A 325 4.02 25.95 -17.74
N MET A 326 4.83 25.00 -17.27
CA MET A 326 6.27 25.20 -17.09
C MET A 326 7.03 25.36 -18.41
N PHE A 327 6.58 24.70 -19.48
CA PHE A 327 7.09 24.92 -20.83
C PHE A 327 6.70 26.29 -21.43
N GLY A 328 5.79 27.02 -20.77
CA GLY A 328 5.32 28.33 -21.22
C GLY A 328 4.29 28.25 -22.33
N LEU A 329 3.67 27.07 -22.56
CA LEU A 329 2.60 26.93 -23.54
C LEU A 329 1.34 27.71 -23.12
N TYR A 330 1.13 27.84 -21.81
CA TYR A 330 0.13 28.70 -21.20
C TYR A 330 0.63 29.21 -19.84
N GLU A 331 0.44 30.49 -19.55
CA GLU A 331 0.58 31.04 -18.20
C GLU A 331 -0.81 31.15 -17.60
N ILE A 332 -1.06 30.46 -16.48
CA ILE A 332 -2.26 30.69 -15.67
C ILE A 332 -2.07 32.05 -14.99
N GLN A 333 -2.25 33.13 -15.74
CA GLN A 333 -2.41 34.45 -15.15
C GLN A 333 -3.85 34.53 -14.65
N LEU A 334 -4.02 34.73 -13.34
CA LEU A 334 -5.34 35.05 -12.81
C LEU A 334 -5.88 36.26 -13.57
N PRO A 335 -7.15 36.24 -14.04
CA PRO A 335 -7.72 37.35 -14.77
C PRO A 335 -7.50 38.63 -13.97
N PRO A 336 -6.94 39.70 -14.58
CA PRO A 336 -6.66 40.93 -13.85
C PRO A 336 -7.93 41.54 -13.24
N ALA A 337 -9.11 41.23 -13.79
CA ALA A 337 -10.40 41.57 -13.22
C ALA A 337 -10.71 40.84 -11.88
N LEU A 338 -10.32 39.58 -11.73
CA LEU A 338 -10.49 38.83 -10.48
C LEU A 338 -9.44 39.26 -9.45
N LEU A 339 -8.20 39.52 -9.90
CA LEU A 339 -7.14 40.07 -9.06
C LEU A 339 -7.45 41.50 -8.59
N ALA A 340 -8.08 42.33 -9.42
CA ALA A 340 -8.54 43.68 -9.06
C ALA A 340 -9.80 43.67 -8.18
N ARG A 341 -10.68 42.66 -8.31
CA ARG A 341 -11.84 42.48 -7.42
C ARG A 341 -11.47 41.90 -6.05
N LEU A 342 -10.50 40.98 -5.98
CA LEU A 342 -9.93 40.52 -4.70
C LEU A 342 -8.92 41.52 -4.11
N GLY A 343 -8.38 42.42 -4.93
CA GLY A 343 -7.42 43.47 -4.59
C GLY A 343 -8.00 44.88 -4.68
N GLY A 344 -9.29 45.05 -4.36
CA GLY A 344 -9.96 46.34 -4.38
C GLY A 344 -9.17 47.41 -3.60
N SER A 345 -8.78 48.47 -4.30
CA SER A 345 -8.06 49.66 -3.83
C SER A 345 -6.77 49.41 -3.04
N GLY A 346 -5.62 49.45 -3.75
CA GLY A 346 -4.32 49.85 -3.20
C GLY A 346 -3.62 48.92 -2.21
N THR A 347 -4.30 47.88 -1.70
CA THR A 347 -3.71 46.89 -0.80
C THR A 347 -4.15 45.51 -1.25
N THR A 348 -3.22 44.61 -1.59
CA THR A 348 -3.61 43.18 -1.63
C THR A 348 -4.04 42.84 -0.21
N SER A 349 -5.34 42.59 -0.04
CA SER A 349 -5.91 42.22 1.24
C SER A 349 -5.18 40.98 1.77
N ALA A 350 -4.95 40.90 3.08
CA ALA A 350 -4.43 39.70 3.73
C ALA A 350 -5.25 38.46 3.35
N LEU A 351 -6.56 38.65 3.09
CA LEU A 351 -7.48 37.63 2.58
C LEU A 351 -7.07 37.05 1.22
N GLY A 352 -6.63 37.87 0.26
CA GLY A 352 -6.17 37.39 -1.05
C GLY A 352 -4.88 36.58 -0.95
N VAL A 353 -3.97 36.98 -0.05
CA VAL A 353 -2.73 36.23 0.22
C VAL A 353 -3.01 34.91 0.93
N PHE A 354 -3.93 34.90 1.90
CA PHE A 354 -4.40 33.69 2.56
C PHE A 354 -5.03 32.69 1.58
N ALA A 355 -5.93 33.18 0.71
CA ALA A 355 -6.57 32.36 -0.32
C ALA A 355 -5.56 31.78 -1.33
N SER A 356 -4.54 32.56 -1.71
CA SER A 356 -3.46 32.05 -2.57
C SER A 356 -2.67 30.91 -1.90
N GLY A 357 -2.47 30.97 -0.58
CA GLY A 357 -1.85 29.90 0.20
C GLY A 357 -2.67 28.61 0.20
N LEU A 358 -3.98 28.71 0.41
CA LEU A 358 -4.91 27.57 0.35
C LEU A 358 -4.85 26.84 -1.01
N VAL A 359 -4.89 27.61 -2.10
CA VAL A 359 -4.86 27.07 -3.46
C VAL A 359 -3.53 26.37 -3.75
N VAL A 360 -2.41 26.96 -3.33
CA VAL A 360 -1.08 26.34 -3.49
C VAL A 360 -0.96 25.04 -2.67
N GLY A 361 -1.55 24.99 -1.47
CA GLY A 361 -1.59 23.76 -0.65
C GLY A 361 -2.27 22.59 -1.37
N ILE A 362 -3.40 22.85 -2.05
CA ILE A 362 -4.13 21.84 -2.83
C ILE A 362 -3.28 21.30 -3.99
N PHE A 363 -2.63 22.18 -4.74
CA PHE A 363 -1.80 21.77 -5.88
C PHE A 363 -0.47 21.11 -5.47
N ALA A 364 0.05 21.42 -4.28
CA ALA A 364 1.30 20.87 -3.78
C ALA A 364 1.14 19.44 -3.23
N ALA A 365 -0.05 19.05 -2.75
CA ALA A 365 -0.35 17.71 -2.23
C ALA A 365 0.10 16.55 -3.17
N PRO A 366 -0.22 16.52 -4.48
CA PRO A 366 0.20 15.43 -5.36
C PRO A 366 1.71 15.40 -5.62
N CYS A 367 2.40 16.54 -5.53
CA CYS A 367 3.84 16.63 -5.77
C CYS A 367 4.70 16.25 -4.55
N ILE A 368 4.11 16.26 -3.36
CA ILE A 368 4.74 15.95 -2.08
C ILE A 368 4.33 14.52 -1.64
N GLY A 369 3.85 13.73 -2.60
CA GLY A 369 3.19 12.43 -2.40
C GLY A 369 3.89 11.50 -1.41
N PRO A 370 5.16 11.08 -1.60
CA PRO A 370 5.71 9.99 -0.80
C PRO A 370 5.79 10.31 0.71
N PRO A 371 6.32 11.48 1.16
CA PRO A 371 6.31 11.82 2.58
C PRO A 371 4.91 12.08 3.15
N VAL A 372 4.02 12.70 2.37
CA VAL A 372 2.63 12.96 2.80
C VAL A 372 1.86 11.66 2.93
N VAL A 373 1.93 10.76 1.95
CA VAL A 373 1.29 9.42 1.99
C VAL A 373 1.82 8.59 3.14
N ALA A 374 3.14 8.59 3.40
CA ALA A 374 3.72 7.91 4.56
C ALA A 374 3.19 8.48 5.88
N LEU A 375 3.04 9.81 5.97
CA LEU A 375 2.47 10.48 7.14
C LEU A 375 0.98 10.18 7.30
N LEU A 376 0.21 10.22 6.22
CA LEU A 376 -1.22 9.87 6.18
C LEU A 376 -1.45 8.43 6.67
N ALA A 377 -0.61 7.48 6.24
CA ALA A 377 -0.69 6.09 6.67
C ALA A 377 -0.46 5.94 8.19
N VAL A 378 0.54 6.62 8.75
CA VAL A 378 0.82 6.58 10.20
C VAL A 378 -0.30 7.26 11.01
N VAL A 379 -0.82 8.39 10.53
CA VAL A 379 -1.92 9.10 11.19
C VAL A 379 -3.20 8.28 11.13
N GLY A 380 -3.52 7.69 9.98
CA GLY A 380 -4.67 6.81 9.78
C GLY A 380 -4.60 5.54 10.63
N ALA A 381 -3.41 4.94 10.77
CA ALA A 381 -3.22 3.77 11.63
C ALA A 381 -3.37 4.09 13.13
N LYS A 382 -2.97 5.30 13.57
CA LYS A 382 -3.12 5.74 14.96
C LYS A 382 -4.54 6.20 15.31
N GLY A 383 -5.30 6.70 14.33
CA GLY A 383 -6.67 7.16 14.52
C GLY A 383 -6.83 8.37 15.45
N ASP A 384 -5.75 9.10 15.76
CA ASP A 384 -5.76 10.28 16.64
C ASP A 384 -5.79 11.59 15.83
N PRO A 385 -6.90 12.35 15.83
CA PRO A 385 -7.01 13.62 15.12
C PRO A 385 -6.04 14.68 15.61
N TRP A 386 -5.69 14.67 16.90
CA TRP A 386 -4.78 15.65 17.50
C TRP A 386 -3.35 15.47 16.98
N PHE A 387 -2.88 14.22 16.94
CA PHE A 387 -1.59 13.86 16.36
C PHE A 387 -1.52 14.19 14.87
N GLY A 388 -2.61 13.91 14.11
CA GLY A 388 -2.72 14.29 12.71
C GLY A 388 -2.60 15.79 12.49
N PHE A 389 -3.38 16.58 13.22
CA PHE A 389 -3.37 18.05 13.12
C PHE A 389 -1.97 18.64 13.33
N TRP A 390 -1.30 18.29 14.43
CA TRP A 390 0.02 18.84 14.77
C TRP A 390 1.12 18.36 13.83
N SER A 391 1.08 17.10 13.39
CA SER A 391 2.09 16.57 12.47
C SER A 391 2.06 17.28 11.12
N PHE A 392 0.86 17.46 10.55
CA PHE A 392 0.67 18.20 9.30
C PHE A 392 0.92 19.70 9.46
N PHE A 393 0.61 20.28 10.62
CA PHE A 393 0.91 21.67 10.94
C PHE A 393 2.43 21.92 10.94
N VAL A 394 3.21 21.07 11.61
CA VAL A 394 4.67 21.20 11.68
C VAL A 394 5.31 20.97 10.31
N LEU A 395 4.81 20.01 9.53
CA LEU A 395 5.24 19.79 8.15
C LEU A 395 5.01 21.05 7.29
N ALA A 396 3.82 21.65 7.38
CA ALA A 396 3.47 22.86 6.64
C ALA A 396 4.28 24.09 7.10
N MET A 397 4.59 24.20 8.39
CA MET A 397 5.50 25.23 8.91
C MET A 397 6.92 25.06 8.35
N GLY A 398 7.40 23.81 8.21
CA GLY A 398 8.68 23.52 7.55
C GLY A 398 8.67 23.92 6.07
N LEU A 399 7.57 23.63 5.36
CA LEU A 399 7.38 24.04 3.97
C LEU A 399 7.32 25.57 3.83
N GLY A 400 6.67 26.25 4.78
CA GLY A 400 6.51 27.71 4.82
C GLY A 400 7.76 28.49 5.26
N ALA A 401 8.73 27.83 5.91
CA ALA A 401 9.88 28.49 6.52
C ALA A 401 10.71 29.34 5.53
N PRO A 402 11.04 28.89 4.30
CA PRO A 402 11.76 29.73 3.34
C PRO A 402 11.01 31.00 2.97
N TYR A 403 9.67 30.97 2.90
CA TYR A 403 8.85 32.14 2.61
C TYR A 403 8.84 33.15 3.76
N LEU A 404 8.80 32.67 5.01
CA LEU A 404 8.96 33.52 6.19
C LEU A 404 10.35 34.17 6.22
N VAL A 405 11.41 33.40 5.96
CA VAL A 405 12.78 33.93 5.90
C VAL A 405 12.89 34.99 4.80
N LEU A 406 12.41 34.73 3.59
CA LEU A 406 12.41 35.70 2.49
C LEU A 406 11.59 36.96 2.82
N GLY A 407 10.44 36.82 3.46
CA GLY A 407 9.60 37.95 3.86
C GLY A 407 10.18 38.78 5.02
N THR A 408 10.96 38.16 5.91
CA THR A 408 11.60 38.84 7.06
C THR A 408 12.88 39.54 6.63
N PHE A 409 13.67 38.90 5.76
CA PHE A 409 14.92 39.42 5.21
C PHE A 409 14.71 40.01 3.81
N SER A 410 13.82 40.99 3.68
CA SER A 410 13.56 41.71 2.41
C SER A 410 14.82 42.31 1.77
N ASN A 411 15.88 42.52 2.55
CA ASN A 411 17.19 42.98 2.06
C ASN A 411 17.98 41.88 1.32
N LEU A 412 17.79 40.60 1.68
CA LEU A 412 18.44 39.45 1.05
C LEU A 412 17.84 39.13 -0.33
N LEU A 413 16.56 39.47 -0.53
CA LEU A 413 15.91 39.47 -1.86
C LEU A 413 16.59 40.44 -2.83
N GLN A 414 17.18 41.53 -2.35
CA GLN A 414 17.81 42.55 -3.19
C GLN A 414 19.16 42.07 -3.75
N THR A 415 19.81 41.15 -3.06
CA THR A 415 21.10 40.56 -3.47
C THR A 415 20.94 39.35 -4.39
N LEU A 416 19.72 38.84 -4.58
CA LEU A 416 19.47 37.73 -5.49
C LEU A 416 19.67 38.21 -6.94
N PRO A 417 20.67 37.68 -7.66
CA PRO A 417 20.91 38.06 -9.04
C PRO A 417 19.64 37.79 -9.85
N ARG A 418 19.27 38.73 -10.74
CA ARG A 418 18.10 38.57 -11.63
C ARG A 418 18.07 37.14 -12.15
N SER A 419 16.92 36.47 -12.02
CA SER A 419 16.63 35.14 -12.56
C SER A 419 16.94 35.12 -14.06
N GLY A 420 18.20 34.87 -14.39
CA GLY A 420 18.70 34.94 -15.75
C GLY A 420 18.20 33.75 -16.57
N GLU A 421 18.71 33.64 -17.80
CA GLU A 421 18.37 32.53 -18.71
C GLU A 421 18.67 31.13 -18.15
N TRP A 422 19.55 31.03 -17.14
CA TRP A 422 19.80 29.79 -16.39
C TRP A 422 18.55 29.29 -15.66
N MET A 423 17.78 30.19 -15.04
CA MET A 423 16.56 29.85 -14.32
C MET A 423 15.49 29.31 -15.27
N VAL A 424 15.43 29.87 -16.48
CA VAL A 424 14.52 29.39 -17.54
C VAL A 424 14.89 27.97 -17.98
N TRP A 425 16.18 27.66 -18.09
CA TRP A 425 16.63 26.30 -18.41
C TRP A 425 16.26 25.30 -17.30
N VAL A 426 16.53 25.65 -16.02
CA VAL A 426 16.16 24.81 -14.87
C VAL A 426 14.64 24.57 -14.80
N LYS A 427 13.82 25.59 -15.10
CA LYS A 427 12.36 25.48 -15.19
C LYS A 427 11.93 24.40 -16.19
N LYS A 428 12.58 24.33 -17.36
CA LYS A 428 12.26 23.31 -18.38
C LYS A 428 12.79 21.91 -18.01
N VAL A 429 13.92 21.81 -17.32
CA VAL A 429 14.40 20.53 -16.76
C VAL A 429 13.33 19.94 -15.83
N PHE A 430 12.85 20.72 -14.87
CA PHE A 430 11.80 20.27 -13.95
C PHE A 430 10.45 20.04 -14.66
N GLY A 431 10.13 20.82 -15.70
CA GLY A 431 8.97 20.57 -16.55
C GLY A 431 8.99 19.17 -17.20
N ILE A 432 10.15 18.75 -17.74
CA ILE A 432 10.32 17.41 -18.33
C ILE A 432 10.18 16.32 -17.27
N VAL A 433 10.80 16.49 -16.10
CA VAL A 433 10.69 15.53 -14.99
C VAL A 433 9.22 15.39 -14.57
N LEU A 434 8.51 16.51 -14.43
CA LEU A 434 7.09 16.51 -14.06
C LEU A 434 6.21 15.87 -15.13
N PHE A 435 6.51 16.11 -16.41
CA PHE A 435 5.84 15.45 -17.53
C PHE A 435 6.05 13.94 -17.49
N ALA A 436 7.28 13.49 -17.22
CA ALA A 436 7.61 12.08 -17.13
C ALA A 436 6.84 11.37 -16.01
N VAL A 437 6.75 12.01 -14.83
CA VAL A 437 5.97 11.49 -13.70
C VAL A 437 4.47 11.49 -14.00
N GLY A 438 3.93 12.57 -14.59
CA GLY A 438 2.53 12.63 -14.98
C GLY A 438 2.16 11.59 -16.05
N ALA A 439 3.02 11.41 -17.05
CA ALA A 439 2.88 10.37 -18.07
C ALA A 439 2.97 8.97 -17.45
N PHE A 440 3.88 8.75 -16.49
CA PHE A 440 4.00 7.49 -15.77
C PHE A 440 2.69 7.12 -15.08
N TYR A 441 2.05 8.05 -14.37
CA TYR A 441 0.75 7.79 -13.72
C TYR A 441 -0.38 7.53 -14.74
N LEU A 442 -0.44 8.27 -15.85
CA LEU A 442 -1.42 8.02 -16.91
C LEU A 442 -1.23 6.66 -17.58
N LEU A 443 0.02 6.26 -17.83
CA LEU A 443 0.38 4.98 -18.42
C LEU A 443 0.14 3.82 -17.46
N LEU A 444 0.34 4.03 -16.16
CA LEU A 444 -0.03 3.05 -15.15
C LEU A 444 -1.54 2.79 -15.14
N ALA A 445 -2.35 3.83 -15.36
CA ALA A 445 -3.81 3.71 -15.44
C ALA A 445 -4.30 3.09 -16.78
N ALA A 446 -3.60 3.32 -17.90
CA ALA A 446 -4.05 2.89 -19.23
C ALA A 446 -3.42 1.58 -19.73
N ALA A 447 -2.11 1.40 -19.53
CA ALA A 447 -1.35 0.27 -20.08
C ALA A 447 -0.06 0.01 -19.24
N PRO A 448 -0.14 -0.84 -18.19
CA PRO A 448 0.99 -1.07 -17.27
C PRO A 448 2.24 -1.63 -17.97
N LYS A 449 2.08 -2.31 -19.10
CA LYS A 449 3.19 -2.83 -19.93
C LYS A 449 4.06 -1.73 -20.56
N LEU A 450 3.53 -0.54 -20.81
CA LEU A 450 4.30 0.57 -21.39
C LEU A 450 4.99 1.43 -20.33
N THR A 451 4.68 1.24 -19.05
CA THR A 451 5.22 2.04 -17.93
C THR A 451 6.75 1.97 -17.86
N GLU A 452 7.34 0.80 -18.17
CA GLU A 452 8.80 0.60 -18.22
C GLU A 452 9.49 1.47 -19.28
N TRP A 453 8.79 1.85 -20.35
CA TRP A 453 9.32 2.68 -21.42
C TRP A 453 9.25 4.18 -21.12
N VAL A 454 8.52 4.60 -20.10
CA VAL A 454 8.32 6.02 -19.79
C VAL A 454 9.63 6.69 -19.39
N ALA A 455 10.38 6.09 -18.46
CA ALA A 455 11.64 6.61 -17.99
C ALA A 455 12.71 6.75 -19.11
N PRO A 456 12.99 5.71 -19.93
CA PRO A 456 13.96 5.84 -21.02
C PRO A 456 13.50 6.82 -22.10
N VAL A 457 12.22 6.82 -22.47
CA VAL A 457 11.68 7.77 -23.48
C VAL A 457 11.77 9.21 -22.97
N ALA A 458 11.41 9.46 -21.70
CA ALA A 458 11.52 10.78 -21.10
C ALA A 458 12.97 11.27 -21.03
N LEU A 459 13.93 10.39 -20.71
CA LEU A 459 15.35 10.72 -20.69
C LEU A 459 15.90 11.02 -22.09
N ILE A 460 15.49 10.25 -23.10
CA ILE A 460 15.92 10.44 -24.49
C ILE A 460 15.33 11.73 -25.07
N VAL A 461 14.00 11.88 -25.02
CA VAL A 461 13.30 13.04 -25.58
C VAL A 461 13.64 14.31 -24.79
N GLY A 462 13.62 14.23 -23.47
CA GLY A 462 13.97 15.33 -22.59
C GLY A 462 15.44 15.73 -22.69
N GLY A 463 16.35 14.76 -22.72
CA GLY A 463 17.79 14.99 -22.90
C GLY A 463 18.11 15.59 -24.27
N ALA A 464 17.46 15.13 -25.34
CA ALA A 464 17.60 15.70 -26.68
C ALA A 464 17.04 17.13 -26.75
N TYR A 465 15.86 17.38 -26.19
CA TYR A 465 15.23 18.70 -26.14
C TYR A 465 16.08 19.72 -25.35
N LEU A 466 16.47 19.36 -24.12
CA LEU A 466 17.30 20.20 -23.26
C LEU A 466 18.72 20.37 -23.78
N GLY A 467 19.30 19.34 -24.40
CA GLY A 467 20.69 19.38 -24.86
C GLY A 467 20.87 20.17 -26.15
N PHE A 468 19.97 19.97 -27.12
CA PHE A 468 20.16 20.42 -28.50
C PHE A 468 19.16 21.48 -28.97
N PHE A 469 17.89 21.38 -28.59
CA PHE A 469 16.82 22.24 -29.14
C PHE A 469 16.60 23.52 -28.35
N GLU A 470 16.79 23.47 -27.03
CA GLU A 470 16.59 24.66 -26.23
C GLU A 470 17.69 25.70 -26.50
N ARG A 471 17.32 26.93 -26.87
CA ARG A 471 18.28 28.03 -27.15
C ARG A 471 18.61 28.91 -25.94
N SER A 472 17.98 28.68 -24.79
CA SER A 472 18.23 29.43 -23.55
C SER A 472 19.72 29.38 -23.17
N ALA A 473 20.32 30.53 -22.80
CA ALA A 473 21.70 30.70 -22.34
C ALA A 473 22.81 30.49 -23.40
N ALA A 474 22.55 30.85 -24.67
CA ALA A 474 23.54 30.79 -25.77
C ALA A 474 24.74 31.75 -25.60
N GLY A 475 24.69 32.70 -24.65
CA GLY A 475 25.71 33.72 -24.45
C GLY A 475 27.00 33.30 -23.73
N ARG A 476 27.03 32.15 -23.01
CA ARG A 476 28.23 31.69 -22.27
C ARG A 476 28.66 30.29 -22.72
N ARG A 477 29.80 30.19 -23.41
CA ARG A 477 30.35 28.94 -23.99
C ARG A 477 30.48 27.78 -22.98
N GLY A 478 30.81 28.06 -21.72
CA GLY A 478 30.91 27.03 -20.67
C GLY A 478 29.56 26.41 -20.29
N PHE A 479 28.50 27.23 -20.21
CA PHE A 479 27.16 26.75 -19.86
C PHE A 479 26.52 25.96 -21.01
N THR A 480 26.76 26.38 -22.27
CA THR A 480 26.31 25.63 -23.44
C THR A 480 26.97 24.26 -23.55
N ARG A 481 28.26 24.13 -23.16
CA ARG A 481 28.93 22.82 -23.08
C ARG A 481 28.33 21.94 -21.99
N LEU A 482 28.10 22.49 -20.79
CA LEU A 482 27.49 21.75 -19.69
C LEU A 482 26.12 21.18 -20.08
N LYS A 483 25.28 22.00 -20.72
CA LYS A 483 23.94 21.61 -21.22
C LYS A 483 23.98 20.48 -22.25
N ARG A 484 24.92 20.54 -23.20
CA ARG A 484 25.10 19.48 -24.21
C ARG A 484 25.63 18.19 -23.61
N VAL A 485 26.55 18.27 -22.66
CA VAL A 485 27.08 17.11 -21.94
C VAL A 485 25.99 16.47 -21.07
N SER A 486 25.22 17.26 -20.32
CA SER A 486 24.13 16.74 -19.48
C SER A 486 23.00 16.15 -20.31
N GLY A 487 22.62 16.81 -21.42
CA GLY A 487 21.61 16.29 -22.35
C GLY A 487 22.07 15.02 -23.08
N GLY A 488 23.32 14.99 -23.55
CA GLY A 488 23.92 13.80 -24.15
C GLY A 488 24.03 12.63 -23.17
N ALA A 489 24.46 12.88 -21.93
CA ALA A 489 24.52 11.88 -20.87
C ALA A 489 23.13 11.32 -20.54
N ALA A 490 22.09 12.17 -20.48
CA ALA A 490 20.71 11.74 -20.29
C ALA A 490 20.21 10.85 -21.43
N VAL A 491 20.52 11.18 -22.69
CA VAL A 491 20.18 10.33 -23.85
C VAL A 491 20.88 8.98 -23.77
N VAL A 492 22.18 8.96 -23.49
CA VAL A 492 22.96 7.71 -23.35
C VAL A 492 22.42 6.87 -22.19
N ALA A 493 22.10 7.49 -21.05
CA ALA A 493 21.49 6.81 -19.91
C ALA A 493 20.11 6.24 -20.27
N GLY A 494 19.28 6.97 -21.02
CA GLY A 494 17.99 6.48 -21.51
C GLY A 494 18.12 5.30 -22.48
N ILE A 495 19.09 5.33 -23.38
CA ILE A 495 19.39 4.20 -24.30
C ILE A 495 19.90 3.00 -23.51
N LEU A 496 20.82 3.21 -22.55
CA LEU A 496 21.32 2.15 -21.67
C LEU A 496 20.18 1.52 -20.88
N LEU A 497 19.32 2.31 -20.24
CA LEU A 497 18.15 1.82 -19.51
C LEU A 497 17.20 1.02 -20.40
N ALA A 498 16.94 1.48 -21.63
CA ALA A 498 16.13 0.72 -22.59
C ALA A 498 16.80 -0.60 -23.03
N SER A 499 18.13 -0.65 -23.10
CA SER A 499 18.89 -1.83 -23.52
C SER A 499 19.16 -2.84 -22.40
N LEU A 500 19.27 -2.39 -21.16
CA LEU A 500 19.43 -3.22 -19.96
C LEU A 500 18.11 -3.58 -19.29
N ALA A 501 16.97 -3.09 -19.80
CA ALA A 501 15.65 -3.45 -19.30
C ALA A 501 15.52 -4.99 -19.26
N PRO A 502 15.27 -5.59 -18.08
CA PRO A 502 15.16 -7.04 -17.94
C PRO A 502 14.08 -7.54 -18.87
N ARG A 503 14.45 -8.22 -19.96
CA ARG A 503 13.46 -8.92 -20.76
C ARG A 503 13.02 -10.13 -19.94
N PRO A 504 11.71 -10.33 -19.71
CA PRO A 504 11.26 -11.54 -19.02
C PRO A 504 11.81 -12.74 -19.78
N ALA A 505 12.56 -13.59 -19.07
CA ALA A 505 13.22 -14.76 -19.67
C ALA A 505 12.19 -15.73 -20.31
N ILE A 506 10.94 -15.66 -19.84
CA ILE A 506 9.81 -16.46 -20.30
C ILE A 506 8.62 -15.52 -20.53
N ARG A 507 8.03 -15.57 -21.73
CA ARG A 507 6.79 -14.88 -22.05
C ARG A 507 5.64 -15.88 -22.00
N PHE A 508 4.67 -15.61 -21.14
CA PHE A 508 3.38 -16.29 -21.12
C PHE A 508 2.37 -15.46 -21.91
N ASP A 509 1.60 -16.13 -22.76
CA ASP A 509 0.48 -15.50 -23.45
C ASP A 509 -0.78 -15.58 -22.57
N ALA A 510 -1.69 -14.63 -22.73
CA ALA A 510 -2.96 -14.66 -22.00
C ALA A 510 -3.75 -15.90 -22.43
N PHE A 511 -4.35 -16.60 -21.47
CA PHE A 511 -5.14 -17.78 -21.76
C PHE A 511 -6.42 -17.42 -22.54
N ASP A 512 -6.60 -18.10 -23.67
CA ASP A 512 -7.81 -18.09 -24.48
C ASP A 512 -8.06 -19.53 -24.97
N GLN A 513 -9.31 -20.00 -24.88
CA GLN A 513 -9.66 -21.36 -25.27
C GLN A 513 -9.36 -21.61 -26.74
N ALA A 514 -9.64 -20.64 -27.62
CA ALA A 514 -9.37 -20.79 -29.05
C ALA A 514 -7.86 -20.92 -29.33
N ALA A 515 -7.03 -20.17 -28.60
CA ALA A 515 -5.57 -20.26 -28.70
C ALA A 515 -5.03 -21.59 -28.14
N LEU A 516 -5.65 -22.12 -27.07
CA LEU A 516 -5.34 -23.44 -26.55
C LEU A 516 -5.67 -24.53 -27.57
N ASP A 517 -6.89 -24.53 -28.11
CA ASP A 517 -7.36 -25.53 -29.07
C ASP A 517 -6.50 -25.51 -30.35
N ALA A 518 -6.10 -24.32 -30.82
CA ALA A 518 -5.17 -24.17 -31.93
C ALA A 518 -3.77 -24.76 -31.62
N SER A 519 -3.27 -24.56 -30.39
CA SER A 519 -1.98 -25.10 -29.96
C SER A 519 -2.03 -26.63 -29.86
N LEU A 520 -3.11 -27.19 -29.31
CA LEU A 520 -3.34 -28.64 -29.25
C LEU A 520 -3.52 -29.24 -30.64
N GLY A 521 -4.26 -28.58 -31.54
CA GLY A 521 -4.42 -29.00 -32.93
C GLY A 521 -3.12 -29.04 -33.74
N SER A 522 -2.11 -28.26 -33.33
CA SER A 522 -0.75 -28.29 -33.91
C SER A 522 0.15 -29.39 -33.33
N GLY A 523 -0.33 -30.16 -32.34
CA GLY A 523 0.45 -31.17 -31.63
C GLY A 523 1.55 -30.59 -30.74
N ALA A 524 1.40 -29.33 -30.30
CA ALA A 524 2.33 -28.68 -29.38
C ALA A 524 2.14 -29.18 -27.95
N LEU A 525 3.21 -29.15 -27.15
CA LEU A 525 3.10 -29.31 -25.71
C LEU A 525 2.61 -28.00 -25.10
N VAL A 526 1.75 -28.06 -24.10
CA VAL A 526 1.19 -26.86 -23.47
C VAL A 526 1.49 -26.86 -21.98
N VAL A 527 1.84 -25.68 -21.45
CA VAL A 527 1.90 -25.41 -20.02
C VAL A 527 0.97 -24.26 -19.67
N LEU A 528 0.17 -24.47 -18.62
CA LEU A 528 -0.77 -23.50 -18.08
C LEU A 528 -0.27 -23.06 -16.70
N ASP A 529 -0.07 -21.77 -16.51
CA ASP A 529 0.28 -21.13 -15.24
C ASP A 529 -0.97 -20.46 -14.65
N PHE A 530 -1.55 -21.05 -13.60
CA PHE A 530 -2.68 -20.48 -12.86
C PHE A 530 -2.13 -19.57 -11.76
N THR A 531 -2.39 -18.27 -11.90
CA THR A 531 -1.83 -17.21 -11.05
C THR A 531 -2.89 -16.20 -10.61
N ALA A 532 -2.55 -15.33 -9.67
CA ALA A 532 -3.37 -14.19 -9.26
C ALA A 532 -2.50 -13.05 -8.72
N ASP A 533 -2.92 -11.81 -8.89
CA ASP A 533 -2.17 -10.64 -8.43
C ASP A 533 -1.98 -10.62 -6.90
N TRP A 534 -2.95 -11.15 -6.16
CA TRP A 534 -2.94 -11.24 -4.70
C TRP A 534 -2.10 -12.41 -4.14
N CYS A 535 -1.50 -13.23 -5.01
CA CYS A 535 -0.81 -14.47 -4.62
C CYS A 535 0.71 -14.28 -4.46
N VAL A 536 1.17 -14.20 -3.22
CA VAL A 536 2.60 -14.06 -2.87
C VAL A 536 3.47 -15.18 -3.46
N PRO A 537 3.13 -16.48 -3.32
CA PRO A 537 3.96 -17.56 -3.89
C PRO A 537 3.95 -17.58 -5.43
N CYS A 538 2.94 -16.98 -6.08
CA CYS A 538 2.92 -16.83 -7.54
C CYS A 538 4.00 -15.85 -8.00
N HIS A 539 4.12 -14.71 -7.33
CA HIS A 539 5.21 -13.75 -7.57
C HIS A 539 6.59 -14.34 -7.28
N GLU A 540 6.68 -15.24 -6.28
CA GLU A 540 7.91 -16.01 -6.02
C GLU A 540 8.31 -16.87 -7.22
N LEU A 541 7.35 -17.64 -7.73
CA LEU A 541 7.56 -18.54 -8.85
C LEU A 541 8.00 -17.76 -10.10
N GLU A 542 7.42 -16.58 -10.35
CA GLU A 542 7.81 -15.70 -11.45
C GLU A 542 9.24 -15.16 -11.32
N ARG A 543 9.59 -14.65 -10.13
CA ARG A 543 10.87 -13.97 -9.90
C ARG A 543 12.05 -14.91 -9.70
N ILE A 544 11.81 -16.12 -9.22
CA ILE A 544 12.87 -17.09 -8.91
C ILE A 544 12.91 -18.22 -9.94
N THR A 545 11.76 -18.84 -10.21
CA THR A 545 11.71 -20.07 -11.02
C THR A 545 11.58 -19.79 -12.50
N PHE A 546 10.66 -18.91 -12.92
CA PHE A 546 10.50 -18.54 -14.33
C PHE A 546 11.57 -17.56 -14.85
N SER A 547 12.30 -16.90 -13.96
CA SER A 547 13.45 -16.06 -14.33
C SER A 547 14.75 -16.86 -14.52
N ASP A 548 14.83 -18.09 -14.03
CA ASP A 548 16.01 -18.95 -14.18
C ASP A 548 16.19 -19.37 -15.65
N ALA A 549 17.37 -19.09 -16.20
CA ALA A 549 17.68 -19.35 -17.61
C ALA A 549 17.51 -20.84 -18.00
N ARG A 550 17.74 -21.78 -17.07
CA ARG A 550 17.58 -23.22 -17.32
C ARG A 550 16.12 -23.59 -17.45
N VAL A 551 15.26 -23.01 -16.60
CA VAL A 551 13.80 -23.21 -16.66
C VAL A 551 13.24 -22.60 -17.94
N ALA A 552 13.72 -21.39 -18.29
CA ALA A 552 13.35 -20.73 -19.53
C ALA A 552 13.67 -21.57 -20.77
N GLU A 553 14.87 -22.16 -20.82
CA GLU A 553 15.27 -23.05 -21.91
C GLU A 553 14.42 -24.32 -21.95
N ALA A 554 14.17 -24.94 -20.80
CA ALA A 554 13.39 -26.17 -20.69
C ALA A 554 11.92 -25.98 -21.11
N LEU A 555 11.36 -24.78 -20.90
CA LEU A 555 9.99 -24.44 -21.28
C LEU A 555 9.85 -23.93 -22.73
N ARG A 556 10.93 -23.73 -23.48
CA ARG A 556 10.86 -23.32 -24.91
C ARG A 556 10.02 -24.23 -25.81
N PRO A 557 10.04 -25.57 -25.66
CA PRO A 557 9.22 -26.46 -26.48
C PRO A 557 7.72 -26.39 -26.17
N PHE A 558 7.32 -25.70 -25.10
CA PHE A 558 5.93 -25.60 -24.67
C PHE A 558 5.32 -24.28 -25.15
N HIS A 559 4.08 -24.35 -25.61
CA HIS A 559 3.20 -23.20 -25.68
C HIS A 559 2.77 -22.85 -24.25
N ARG A 560 2.96 -21.59 -23.84
CA ARG A 560 2.87 -21.15 -22.45
C ARG A 560 1.71 -20.18 -22.30
N PHE A 561 0.70 -20.56 -21.54
CA PHE A 561 -0.44 -19.71 -21.25
C PHE A 561 -0.52 -19.38 -19.77
N ARG A 562 -1.02 -18.18 -19.47
CA ARG A 562 -1.30 -17.71 -18.11
C ARG A 562 -2.79 -17.56 -17.91
N VAL A 563 -3.31 -18.27 -16.93
CA VAL A 563 -4.71 -18.21 -16.50
C VAL A 563 -4.78 -17.30 -15.27
N ASP A 564 -5.42 -16.15 -15.43
CA ASP A 564 -5.57 -15.15 -14.38
C ASP A 564 -6.82 -15.46 -13.52
N LEU A 565 -6.58 -15.80 -12.26
CA LEU A 565 -7.61 -16.07 -11.24
C LEU A 565 -7.76 -14.91 -10.24
N THR A 566 -7.26 -13.71 -10.55
CA THR A 566 -7.38 -12.52 -9.70
C THR A 566 -8.84 -12.22 -9.36
N ARG A 567 -9.74 -12.33 -10.34
CA ARG A 567 -11.20 -12.29 -10.15
C ARG A 567 -11.77 -13.70 -9.93
N TYR A 568 -11.55 -14.22 -8.74
CA TYR A 568 -11.85 -15.62 -8.38
C TYR A 568 -13.32 -16.04 -8.62
N ASP A 569 -14.27 -15.15 -8.38
CA ASP A 569 -15.72 -15.41 -8.49
C ASP A 569 -16.28 -15.18 -9.89
N SER A 570 -15.44 -14.83 -10.87
CA SER A 570 -15.89 -14.67 -12.25
C SER A 570 -16.31 -16.02 -12.85
N PRO A 571 -17.33 -16.06 -13.73
CA PRO A 571 -17.80 -17.30 -14.36
C PRO A 571 -16.70 -17.99 -15.18
N GLU A 572 -15.78 -17.21 -15.75
CA GLU A 572 -14.60 -17.71 -16.46
C GLU A 572 -13.62 -18.40 -15.50
N ALA A 573 -13.24 -17.75 -14.40
CA ALA A 573 -12.37 -18.34 -13.38
C ALA A 573 -12.98 -19.62 -12.79
N GLU A 574 -14.30 -19.63 -12.55
CA GLU A 574 -15.01 -20.79 -12.03
C GLU A 574 -15.00 -21.98 -13.00
N ARG A 575 -15.16 -21.72 -14.30
CA ARG A 575 -15.07 -22.74 -15.36
C ARG A 575 -13.69 -23.40 -15.35
N TRP A 576 -12.62 -22.62 -15.41
CA TRP A 576 -11.25 -23.16 -15.49
C TRP A 576 -10.84 -23.90 -14.22
N ARG A 577 -11.25 -23.41 -13.05
CA ARG A 577 -11.01 -24.09 -11.77
C ARG A 577 -11.71 -25.44 -11.70
N ARG A 578 -12.94 -25.55 -12.22
CA ARG A 578 -13.65 -26.84 -12.27
C ARG A 578 -13.03 -27.80 -13.28
N GLU A 579 -12.68 -27.31 -14.46
CA GLU A 579 -12.11 -28.13 -15.53
C GLU A 579 -10.77 -28.76 -15.15
N TYR A 580 -9.88 -27.97 -14.53
CA TYR A 580 -8.55 -28.41 -14.13
C TYR A 580 -8.45 -28.74 -12.62
N GLU A 581 -9.56 -28.78 -11.89
CA GLU A 581 -9.60 -29.06 -10.44
C GLU A 581 -8.58 -28.21 -9.63
N ILE A 582 -8.57 -26.90 -9.89
CA ILE A 582 -7.64 -25.96 -9.26
C ILE A 582 -8.22 -25.47 -7.94
N THR A 583 -7.57 -25.85 -6.84
CA THR A 583 -8.01 -25.51 -5.47
C THR A 583 -7.30 -24.26 -4.92
N GLY A 584 -6.12 -23.94 -5.44
CA GLY A 584 -5.31 -22.80 -5.03
C GLY A 584 -4.25 -22.40 -6.05
N VAL A 585 -3.53 -21.33 -5.76
CA VAL A 585 -2.49 -20.76 -6.64
C VAL A 585 -1.18 -20.55 -5.86
N PRO A 586 -0.01 -20.62 -6.53
CA PRO A 586 0.19 -20.94 -7.95
C PRO A 586 -0.06 -22.42 -8.23
N THR A 587 -0.63 -22.73 -9.41
CA THR A 587 -0.69 -24.12 -9.90
C THR A 587 -0.22 -24.14 -11.35
N VAL A 588 0.77 -24.98 -11.66
CA VAL A 588 1.28 -25.17 -13.02
C VAL A 588 0.85 -26.54 -13.54
N VAL A 589 0.11 -26.53 -14.65
CA VAL A 589 -0.44 -27.72 -15.30
C VAL A 589 0.27 -27.94 -16.63
N PHE A 590 0.68 -29.17 -16.90
CA PHE A 590 1.28 -29.58 -18.16
C PHE A 590 0.31 -30.47 -18.94
N LEU A 591 0.07 -30.13 -20.21
CA LEU A 591 -0.78 -30.90 -21.11
C LEU A 591 0.08 -31.67 -22.13
N THR A 592 -0.40 -32.86 -22.47
CA THR A 592 0.06 -33.65 -23.61
C THR A 592 -0.41 -33.05 -24.93
N ARG A 593 0.07 -33.61 -26.06
CA ARG A 593 -0.35 -33.19 -27.40
C ARG A 593 -1.84 -33.42 -27.64
N GLU A 594 -2.42 -34.41 -26.96
CA GLU A 594 -3.83 -34.75 -27.04
C GLU A 594 -4.69 -33.91 -26.08
N GLY A 595 -4.12 -32.90 -25.41
CA GLY A 595 -4.82 -32.04 -24.46
C GLY A 595 -5.10 -32.68 -23.09
N ARG A 596 -4.59 -33.90 -22.84
CA ARG A 596 -4.73 -34.56 -21.54
C ARG A 596 -3.70 -34.05 -20.55
N GLU A 597 -4.14 -33.79 -19.32
CA GLU A 597 -3.27 -33.34 -18.24
C GLU A 597 -2.32 -34.44 -17.74
N LEU A 598 -1.03 -34.09 -17.61
CA LEU A 598 -0.02 -34.91 -16.94
C LEU A 598 0.00 -34.61 -15.43
N ARG A 599 -0.93 -35.20 -14.68
CA ARG A 599 -1.06 -35.01 -13.21
C ARG A 599 0.25 -35.26 -12.45
N ALA A 600 1.08 -36.21 -12.89
CA ALA A 600 2.38 -36.48 -12.28
C ALA A 600 3.40 -35.33 -12.42
N ALA A 601 3.24 -34.47 -13.43
CA ALA A 601 4.09 -33.30 -13.66
C ALA A 601 3.51 -32.00 -13.09
N ARG A 602 2.27 -32.02 -12.55
CA ARG A 602 1.63 -30.85 -11.93
C ARG A 602 2.50 -30.30 -10.79
N VAL A 603 2.55 -28.97 -10.71
CA VAL A 603 3.15 -28.26 -9.58
C VAL A 603 2.05 -27.49 -8.87
N GLU A 604 1.88 -27.76 -7.58
CA GLU A 604 0.96 -27.03 -6.71
C GLU A 604 1.79 -26.29 -5.68
N GLY A 605 1.67 -24.96 -5.66
CA GLY A 605 2.48 -24.09 -4.83
C GLY A 605 3.83 -23.69 -5.43
N PHE A 606 4.58 -22.90 -4.67
CA PHE A 606 5.93 -22.51 -5.07
C PHE A 606 6.86 -23.71 -5.17
N LEU A 607 7.66 -23.76 -6.24
CA LEU A 607 8.68 -24.78 -6.44
C LEU A 607 9.95 -24.14 -7.00
N PRO A 608 11.12 -24.32 -6.35
CA PRO A 608 12.37 -23.73 -6.80
C PRO A 608 12.86 -24.32 -8.14
N PRO A 609 13.81 -23.67 -8.84
CA PRO A 609 14.21 -24.03 -10.21
C PRO A 609 14.63 -25.49 -10.40
N GLY A 610 15.37 -26.07 -9.47
CA GLY A 610 15.88 -27.44 -9.57
C GLY A 610 14.76 -28.49 -9.68
N PRO A 611 13.91 -28.62 -8.65
CA PRO A 611 12.76 -29.51 -8.69
C PRO A 611 11.75 -29.17 -9.80
N PHE A 612 11.58 -27.88 -10.13
CA PHE A 612 10.71 -27.48 -11.24
C PHE A 612 11.21 -28.02 -12.58
N LEU A 613 12.52 -28.01 -12.84
CA LEU A 613 13.11 -28.62 -14.04
C LEU A 613 12.84 -30.12 -14.13
N GLU A 614 12.78 -30.84 -13.02
CA GLU A 614 12.43 -32.26 -13.01
C GLU A 614 10.98 -32.47 -13.47
N ARG A 615 10.05 -31.61 -13.03
CA ARG A 615 8.65 -31.64 -13.46
C ARG A 615 8.51 -31.34 -14.95
N VAL A 616 9.23 -30.33 -15.46
CA VAL A 616 9.25 -30.01 -16.89
C VAL A 616 9.82 -31.17 -17.71
N ARG A 617 10.88 -31.83 -17.25
CA ARG A 617 11.45 -33.02 -17.92
C ARG A 617 10.48 -34.20 -17.90
N LEU A 618 9.77 -34.42 -16.80
CA LEU A 618 8.72 -35.43 -16.70
C LEU A 618 7.58 -35.14 -17.69
N ALA A 619 7.15 -33.88 -17.81
CA ALA A 619 6.15 -33.47 -18.79
C ALA A 619 6.63 -33.72 -20.23
N ALA A 620 7.86 -33.29 -20.55
CA ALA A 620 8.46 -33.47 -21.88
C ALA A 620 8.71 -34.95 -22.24
N GLY A 621 8.99 -35.80 -21.25
CA GLY A 621 9.19 -37.24 -21.44
C GLY A 621 7.89 -38.06 -21.43
N GLY A 622 6.89 -37.65 -20.63
CA GLY A 622 5.56 -38.25 -20.61
C GLY A 622 4.82 -38.03 -21.93
N ALA A 623 4.97 -36.86 -22.54
CA ALA A 623 4.37 -36.56 -23.82
C ALA A 623 4.99 -37.30 -25.03
N ARG A 624 6.23 -37.81 -24.90
CA ARG A 624 6.83 -38.69 -25.94
C ARG A 624 6.30 -40.11 -25.86
N ARG A 625 6.03 -40.62 -24.66
CA ARG A 625 5.51 -41.98 -24.43
C ARG A 625 4.01 -42.12 -24.68
N ALA A 626 3.26 -41.02 -24.70
CA ALA A 626 1.84 -41.03 -25.06
C ALA A 626 1.60 -41.05 -26.58
N SER A 627 2.64 -40.76 -27.38
CA SER A 627 2.60 -40.74 -28.85
C SER A 627 3.19 -42.00 -29.52
N GLU A 628 3.73 -42.91 -28.73
CA GLU A 628 4.07 -44.29 -29.12
C GLU A 628 2.92 -45.21 -28.67
#